data_AF-A0A6G0EI33-F1
#
_entry.id   AF-A0A6G0EI33-F1
#
_cell.length_a   1.000
_cell.length_b   1.000
_cell.length_c   1.000
_cell.angle_alpha   90.00
_cell.angle_beta   90.00
_cell.angle_gamma   90.00
#
_symmetry.space_group_name_H-M   'P 1'
#
loop_
_entity.id
_entity.type
_entity.pdbx_description
1 polymer ?
#
loop_
_entity_poly.entity_id
_entity_poly.type
_entity_poly.pdbx_seq_one_letter_code
_entity_poly.pdbx_strand_id
1 'polypeptide(L)'
;MESGVFTKTIKRVDRWLDQVFFAGWEVSVLVIPILWMLLAATPPEAVSLSGITALVVSAAAVGTFRGQYVSTGSWPRPGHLPTLPLRSAYYSLVVGGTSLLGAAVQVHSGWFWAGIVVPAIVVTGALALLPAVVERVEQTARLTL
;
A
#
# COMPACT_ATOMS: atom_id res chain seq x y z
N MET A 1 10.04 34.28 15.05
CA MET A 1 10.55 33.38 13.99
C MET A 1 10.00 31.95 14.12
N GLU A 2 9.65 31.49 15.33
CA GLU A 2 9.08 30.16 15.59
C GLU A 2 7.65 29.95 15.04
N SER A 3 6.81 30.99 15.02
CA SER A 3 5.43 30.92 14.51
C SER A 3 5.37 30.52 13.02
N GLY A 4 6.30 31.02 12.20
CA GLY A 4 6.35 30.71 10.77
C GLY A 4 6.80 29.28 10.45
N VAL A 5 7.63 28.67 11.30
CA VAL A 5 8.06 27.28 11.15
C VAL A 5 6.91 26.34 11.53
N PHE A 6 6.24 26.63 12.65
CA PHE A 6 5.08 25.85 13.10
C PHE A 6 3.95 25.83 12.06
N THR A 7 3.62 26.97 11.45
CA THR A 7 2.61 27.05 10.37
C THR A 7 3.02 26.24 9.12
N LYS A 8 4.30 26.26 8.73
CA LYS A 8 4.78 25.45 7.59
C LYS A 8 4.70 23.95 7.88
N THR A 9 5.07 23.53 9.08
CA THR A 9 5.00 22.14 9.51
C THR A 9 3.56 21.64 9.53
N ILE A 10 2.63 22.42 10.10
CA ILE A 10 1.20 22.06 10.11
C ILE A 10 0.68 21.89 8.69
N LYS A 11 0.91 22.85 7.80
CA LYS A 11 0.48 22.75 6.39
C LYS A 11 1.04 21.53 5.67
N ARG A 12 2.27 21.13 6.03
CA ARG A 12 2.90 19.93 5.48
C ARG A 12 2.24 18.65 5.99
N VAL A 13 1.97 18.56 7.30
CA VAL A 13 1.29 17.41 7.90
C VAL A 13 -0.14 17.31 7.38
N ASP A 14 -0.86 18.42 7.29
CA ASP A 14 -2.22 18.49 6.77
C ASP A 14 -2.31 17.96 5.33
N ARG A 15 -1.39 18.42 4.47
CA ARG A 15 -1.27 17.90 3.11
C ARG A 15 -0.92 16.40 3.08
N TRP A 16 -0.09 15.91 4.00
CA TRP A 16 0.23 14.49 4.08
C TRP A 16 -1.00 13.67 4.49
N LEU A 17 -1.77 14.14 5.49
CA LEU A 17 -2.99 13.51 5.94
C LEU A 17 -4.04 13.45 4.83
N ASP A 18 -4.20 14.50 4.03
CA ASP A 18 -5.08 14.48 2.86
C ASP A 18 -4.67 13.38 1.87
N GLN A 19 -3.37 13.26 1.57
CA GLN A 19 -2.86 12.21 0.68
C GLN A 19 -3.10 10.81 1.24
N VAL A 20 -2.87 10.61 2.54
CA VAL A 20 -3.13 9.34 3.22
C VAL A 20 -4.62 9.02 3.26
N PHE A 21 -5.49 10.02 3.45
CA PHE A 21 -6.94 9.85 3.43
C PHE A 21 -7.44 9.38 2.06
N PHE A 22 -7.05 10.06 0.98
CA PHE A 22 -7.41 9.65 -0.38
C PHE A 22 -6.79 8.30 -0.75
N ALA A 23 -5.55 8.04 -0.35
CA ALA A 23 -4.91 6.75 -0.53
C ALA A 23 -5.62 5.64 0.26
N GLY A 24 -6.07 5.90 1.48
CA GLY A 24 -6.79 4.96 2.32
C GLY A 24 -8.11 4.55 1.69
N TRP A 25 -8.90 5.51 1.20
CA TRP A 25 -10.13 5.22 0.47
C TRP A 25 -9.87 4.37 -0.77
N GLU A 26 -8.89 4.79 -1.58
CA GLU A 26 -8.57 4.12 -2.83
C GLU A 26 -8.04 2.70 -2.64
N VAL A 27 -7.07 2.50 -1.74
CA VAL A 27 -6.53 1.18 -1.43
C VAL A 27 -7.65 0.29 -0.89
N SER A 28 -8.43 0.77 0.08
CA SER A 28 -9.50 -0.03 0.70
C SER A 28 -10.53 -0.53 -0.30
N VAL A 29 -10.93 0.31 -1.26
CA VAL A 29 -11.88 -0.08 -2.33
C VAL A 29 -11.23 -1.05 -3.31
N LEU A 30 -10.00 -0.76 -3.76
CA LEU A 30 -9.34 -1.53 -4.81
C LEU A 30 -8.87 -2.92 -4.36
N VAL A 31 -8.69 -3.15 -3.06
CA VAL A 31 -8.27 -4.44 -2.49
C VAL A 31 -9.44 -5.30 -1.97
N ILE A 32 -10.70 -4.87 -2.11
CA ILE A 32 -11.87 -5.67 -1.74
C ILE A 32 -11.81 -7.11 -2.28
N PRO A 33 -11.42 -7.37 -3.55
CA PRO A 33 -11.36 -8.74 -4.07
C PRO A 33 -10.43 -9.66 -3.27
N ILE A 34 -9.25 -9.16 -2.87
CA ILE A 34 -8.31 -9.98 -2.10
C ILE A 34 -8.71 -10.09 -0.63
N LEU A 35 -9.30 -9.04 -0.04
CA LEU A 35 -9.82 -9.11 1.32
C LEU A 35 -10.90 -10.19 1.42
N TRP A 36 -11.77 -10.30 0.41
CA TRP A 36 -12.76 -11.38 0.32
C TRP A 36 -12.10 -12.76 0.29
N MET A 37 -11.04 -12.94 -0.51
CA MET A 37 -10.30 -14.21 -0.57
C MET A 37 -9.62 -14.55 0.76
N LEU A 38 -9.05 -13.56 1.45
CA LEU A 38 -8.38 -13.77 2.74
C LEU A 38 -9.33 -14.25 3.85
N LEU A 39 -10.65 -14.04 3.71
CA LEU A 39 -11.64 -14.61 4.65
C LEU A 39 -11.61 -16.14 4.70
N ALA A 40 -11.19 -16.79 3.61
CA ALA A 40 -11.03 -18.24 3.53
C ALA A 40 -9.64 -18.73 3.95
N ALA A 41 -8.70 -17.83 4.25
CA ALA A 41 -7.33 -18.19 4.59
C ALA A 41 -7.19 -18.63 6.05
N THR A 42 -6.24 -19.52 6.31
CA THR A 42 -5.96 -20.08 7.64
C THR A 42 -4.49 -19.92 8.02
N PRO A 43 -4.17 -19.70 9.31
CA PRO A 43 -5.09 -19.48 10.43
C PRO A 43 -5.68 -18.05 10.44
N PRO A 44 -6.97 -17.88 10.81
CA PRO A 44 -7.69 -16.63 10.64
C PRO A 44 -7.14 -15.49 11.51
N GLU A 45 -6.67 -15.76 12.73
CA GLU A 45 -6.13 -14.70 13.60
C GLU A 45 -4.85 -14.06 13.04
N ALA A 46 -3.92 -14.87 12.54
CA ALA A 46 -2.64 -14.39 12.02
C ALA A 46 -2.83 -13.64 10.69
N VAL A 47 -3.72 -14.15 9.83
CA VAL A 47 -4.07 -13.50 8.56
C VAL A 47 -4.79 -12.18 8.81
N SER A 48 -5.70 -12.11 9.78
CA SER A 48 -6.43 -10.86 10.09
C SER A 48 -5.50 -9.78 10.62
N LEU A 49 -4.58 -10.12 11.53
CA LEU A 49 -3.58 -9.17 12.06
C LEU A 49 -2.67 -8.65 10.94
N SER A 50 -2.15 -9.56 10.12
CA SER A 50 -1.27 -9.22 9.01
C SER A 50 -2.00 -8.42 7.93
N GLY A 51 -3.26 -8.76 7.65
CA GLY A 51 -4.12 -8.08 6.69
C GLY A 51 -4.49 -6.66 7.08
N ILE A 52 -4.89 -6.44 8.32
CA ILE A 52 -5.15 -5.08 8.84
C ILE A 52 -3.87 -4.26 8.81
N THR A 53 -2.73 -4.84 9.21
CA THR A 53 -1.45 -4.14 9.17
C THR A 53 -1.08 -3.76 7.74
N ALA A 54 -1.15 -4.70 6.79
CA ALA A 54 -0.87 -4.44 5.39
C ALA A 54 -1.78 -3.36 4.82
N LEU A 55 -3.07 -3.36 5.16
CA LEU A 55 -4.04 -2.37 4.71
C LEU A 55 -3.72 -0.96 5.22
N VAL A 56 -3.51 -0.81 6.53
CA VAL A 56 -3.21 0.49 7.17
C VAL A 56 -1.88 1.04 6.67
N VAL A 57 -0.84 0.20 6.62
CA VAL A 57 0.48 0.63 6.15
C VAL A 57 0.45 0.95 4.66
N SER A 58 -0.35 0.25 3.85
CA SER A 58 -0.52 0.59 2.43
C SER A 58 -1.08 1.99 2.23
N ALA A 59 -2.09 2.40 3.01
CA ALA A 59 -2.64 3.75 2.93
C ALA A 59 -1.58 4.82 3.23
N ALA A 60 -0.81 4.61 4.31
CA ALA A 60 0.27 5.51 4.70
C ALA A 60 1.40 5.54 3.66
N ALA A 61 1.82 4.38 3.14
CA ALA A 61 2.87 4.25 2.14
C ALA A 61 2.49 4.93 0.82
N VAL A 62 1.30 4.63 0.28
CA VAL A 62 0.80 5.24 -0.96
C VAL A 62 0.70 6.76 -0.79
N GLY A 63 0.13 7.25 0.32
CA GLY A 63 0.05 8.70 0.58
C GLY A 63 1.42 9.37 0.66
N THR A 64 2.40 8.70 1.28
CA THR A 64 3.78 9.19 1.42
C THR A 64 4.51 9.24 0.08
N PHE A 65 4.47 8.17 -0.70
CA PHE A 65 5.15 8.10 -1.99
C PHE A 65 4.48 9.01 -3.04
N ARG A 66 3.15 9.03 -3.09
CA ARG A 66 2.40 9.91 -3.99
C ARG A 66 2.61 11.38 -3.66
N GLY A 67 2.66 11.72 -2.37
CA GLY A 67 2.96 13.08 -1.91
C GLY A 67 4.41 13.51 -2.15
N GLN A 68 5.27 12.65 -2.71
CA GLN A 68 6.70 12.88 -2.95
C GLN A 68 7.46 13.23 -1.65
N TYR A 69 6.97 12.73 -0.51
CA TYR A 69 7.71 12.81 0.76
C TYR A 69 8.90 11.86 0.76
N VAL A 70 8.79 10.76 0.01
CA VAL A 70 9.88 9.86 -0.38
C VAL A 70 9.79 9.65 -1.88
N SER A 71 10.85 9.99 -2.61
CA SER A 71 10.88 9.90 -4.07
C SER A 71 11.08 8.45 -4.51
N THR A 72 10.05 7.84 -5.11
CA THR A 72 10.13 6.50 -5.72
C THR A 72 9.74 6.48 -7.20
N GLY A 73 9.68 7.66 -7.82
CA GLY A 73 9.29 7.86 -9.22
C GLY A 73 7.94 8.56 -9.39
N SER A 74 7.43 8.56 -10.63
CA SER A 74 6.18 9.21 -10.98
C SER A 74 4.98 8.33 -10.62
N TRP A 75 4.34 8.63 -9.49
CA TRP A 75 3.14 7.93 -9.06
C TRP A 75 1.93 8.27 -9.94
N PRO A 76 1.07 7.27 -10.27
CA PRO A 76 -0.19 7.53 -10.95
C PRO A 76 -1.06 8.51 -10.16
N ARG A 77 -1.72 9.42 -10.89
CA ARG A 77 -2.65 10.37 -10.30
C ARG A 77 -3.84 9.62 -9.67
N PRO A 78 -4.37 10.11 -8.53
CA PRO A 78 -5.62 9.59 -7.98
C PRO A 78 -6.73 9.61 -9.04
N GLY A 79 -7.50 8.53 -9.17
CA GLY A 79 -8.65 8.48 -10.08
C GLY A 79 -8.33 8.39 -11.57
N HIS A 80 -7.08 8.13 -11.98
CA HIS A 80 -6.75 7.90 -13.39
C HIS A 80 -7.33 6.57 -13.89
N LEU A 81 -8.54 6.64 -14.49
CA LEU A 81 -9.37 5.49 -14.87
C LEU A 81 -8.62 4.38 -15.64
N PRO A 82 -7.76 4.68 -16.64
CA PRO A 82 -7.05 3.63 -17.39
C PRO A 82 -6.13 2.76 -16.53
N THR A 83 -5.61 3.31 -15.43
CA THR A 83 -4.69 2.58 -14.53
C THR A 83 -5.40 1.86 -13.39
N LEU A 84 -6.73 2.05 -13.23
CA LEU A 84 -7.47 1.48 -12.10
C LEU A 84 -7.42 -0.07 -12.05
N PRO A 85 -7.63 -0.81 -13.16
CA PRO A 85 -7.58 -2.27 -13.10
C PRO A 85 -6.19 -2.78 -12.72
N LEU A 86 -5.13 -2.19 -13.30
CA LEU A 86 -3.75 -2.55 -12.99
C LEU A 86 -3.43 -2.28 -11.51
N ARG A 87 -3.85 -1.13 -10.99
CA ARG A 87 -3.63 -0.76 -9.60
C ARG A 87 -4.43 -1.62 -8.63
N SER A 88 -5.67 -1.99 -8.99
CA SER A 88 -6.46 -2.95 -8.21
C SER A 88 -5.77 -4.31 -8.15
N ALA A 89 -5.33 -4.84 -9.28
CA ALA A 89 -4.59 -6.10 -9.33
C ALA A 89 -3.30 -6.03 -8.50
N TYR A 90 -2.53 -4.95 -8.66
CA TYR A 90 -1.26 -4.78 -7.96
C TYR A 90 -1.45 -4.59 -6.45
N TYR A 91 -2.35 -3.72 -6.01
CA TYR A 91 -2.65 -3.55 -4.59
C TYR A 91 -3.21 -4.83 -3.98
N SER A 92 -4.06 -5.55 -4.70
CA SER A 92 -4.58 -6.85 -4.26
C SER A 92 -3.45 -7.86 -4.06
N LEU A 93 -2.55 -8.00 -5.03
CA LEU A 93 -1.39 -8.89 -4.91
C LEU A 93 -0.47 -8.50 -3.75
N VAL A 94 -0.18 -7.22 -3.60
CA VAL A 94 0.72 -6.72 -2.56
C VAL A 94 0.08 -6.88 -1.17
N VAL A 95 -1.16 -6.43 -0.96
CA VAL A 95 -1.84 -6.58 0.32
C VAL A 95 -2.07 -8.06 0.65
N GLY A 96 -2.61 -8.85 -0.27
CA GLY A 96 -2.83 -10.28 -0.05
C GLY A 96 -1.54 -11.05 0.22
N GLY A 97 -0.54 -10.89 -0.64
CA GLY A 97 0.73 -11.58 -0.53
C GLY A 97 1.47 -11.23 0.77
N THR A 98 1.47 -9.95 1.16
CA THR A 98 2.10 -9.53 2.43
C THR A 98 1.33 -10.00 3.65
N SER A 99 0.00 -10.06 3.58
CA SER A 99 -0.84 -10.62 4.63
C SER A 99 -0.54 -12.10 4.87
N LEU A 100 -0.49 -12.89 3.80
CA LEU A 100 -0.19 -14.32 3.86
C LEU A 100 1.26 -14.57 4.31
N LEU A 101 2.21 -13.78 3.81
CA LEU A 101 3.62 -13.88 4.22
C LEU A 101 3.78 -13.53 5.71
N GLY A 102 3.18 -12.44 6.18
CA GLY A 102 3.20 -12.04 7.58
C GLY A 102 2.61 -13.13 8.49
N ALA A 103 1.46 -13.67 8.11
CA ALA A 103 0.80 -14.76 8.84
C ALA A 103 1.68 -16.02 8.86
N ALA A 104 2.27 -16.40 7.74
CA ALA A 104 3.16 -17.56 7.66
C ALA A 104 4.38 -17.40 8.58
N VAL A 105 5.03 -16.23 8.58
CA VAL A 105 6.19 -15.97 9.46
C VAL A 105 5.76 -15.95 10.93
N GLN A 106 4.62 -15.34 11.27
CA GLN A 106 4.09 -15.33 12.63
C GLN A 106 3.84 -16.76 13.15
N VAL A 107 3.19 -17.59 12.35
CA VAL A 107 2.88 -18.98 12.72
C VAL A 107 4.16 -19.81 12.85
N HIS A 108 5.09 -19.66 11.93
CA HIS A 108 6.33 -20.45 11.93
C HIS A 108 7.29 -20.06 13.06
N SER A 109 7.41 -18.76 13.34
CA SER A 109 8.31 -18.26 14.39
C SER A 109 7.70 -18.27 15.79
N GLY A 110 6.37 -18.38 15.90
CA GLY A 110 5.63 -18.19 17.15
C GLY A 110 5.68 -16.75 17.70
N TRP A 111 6.24 -15.80 16.94
CA TRP A 111 6.41 -14.42 17.40
C TRP A 111 5.27 -13.54 16.92
N PHE A 112 4.41 -13.11 17.85
CA PHE A 112 3.23 -12.26 17.56
C PHE A 112 3.56 -11.04 16.69
N TRP A 113 4.63 -10.31 17.01
CA TRP A 113 5.01 -9.09 16.31
C TRP A 113 5.44 -9.31 14.86
N ALA A 114 5.80 -10.54 14.47
CA ALA A 114 6.11 -10.86 13.08
C ALA A 114 4.92 -10.57 12.15
N GLY A 115 3.69 -10.82 12.62
CA GLY A 115 2.45 -10.50 11.89
C GLY A 115 2.19 -9.00 11.71
N ILE A 116 3.01 -8.13 12.30
CA ILE A 116 2.93 -6.67 12.13
C ILE A 116 4.16 -6.19 11.35
N VAL A 117 5.36 -6.53 11.82
CA VAL A 117 6.63 -6.02 11.27
C VAL A 117 6.86 -6.50 9.84
N VAL A 118 6.61 -7.77 9.55
CA VAL A 118 6.80 -8.34 8.21
C VAL A 118 5.88 -7.68 7.18
N PRO A 119 4.54 -7.66 7.37
CA PRO A 119 3.67 -7.02 6.39
C PRO A 119 3.97 -5.53 6.26
N ALA A 120 4.27 -4.82 7.36
CA ALA A 120 4.60 -3.39 7.31
C ALA A 120 5.83 -3.08 6.43
N ILE A 121 6.90 -3.86 6.57
CA ILE A 121 8.12 -3.66 5.78
C ILE A 121 7.89 -4.07 4.32
N VAL A 122 7.36 -5.28 4.09
CA VAL A 122 7.24 -5.85 2.75
C VAL A 122 6.22 -5.07 1.91
N VAL A 123 5.10 -4.64 2.51
CA VAL A 123 4.08 -3.85 1.79
C VAL A 123 4.62 -2.48 1.39
N THR A 124 5.39 -1.83 2.27
CA THR A 124 6.01 -0.54 1.99
C THR A 124 7.02 -0.65 0.85
N GLY A 125 7.89 -1.66 0.91
CA GLY A 125 8.89 -1.92 -0.13
C GLY A 125 8.27 -2.29 -1.47
N ALA A 126 7.25 -3.16 -1.47
CA ALA A 126 6.54 -3.56 -2.67
C ALA A 126 5.83 -2.35 -3.31
N LEU A 127 5.10 -1.55 -2.54
CA LEU A 127 4.40 -0.38 -3.06
C LEU A 127 5.35 0.67 -3.66
N ALA A 128 6.57 0.81 -3.14
CA ALA A 128 7.57 1.70 -3.73
C ALA A 128 7.88 1.37 -5.20
N LEU A 129 7.69 0.11 -5.63
CA LEU A 129 7.94 -0.36 -7.00
C LEU A 129 6.78 -0.10 -7.97
N LEU A 130 5.62 0.36 -7.48
CA LEU A 130 4.44 0.58 -8.33
C LEU A 130 4.74 1.44 -9.58
N PRO A 131 5.44 2.59 -9.49
CA PRO A 131 5.73 3.40 -10.68
C PRO A 131 6.47 2.63 -11.77
N ALA A 132 7.47 1.83 -11.39
CA ALA A 132 8.23 1.00 -12.33
C ALA A 132 7.38 -0.12 -12.94
N VAL A 133 6.44 -0.68 -12.18
CA VAL A 133 5.50 -1.70 -12.69
C VAL A 133 4.55 -1.10 -13.72
N VAL A 134 3.99 0.08 -13.43
CA VAL A 134 3.11 0.79 -14.37
C VAL A 134 3.85 1.10 -15.66
N GLU A 135 5.07 1.65 -15.57
CA GLU A 135 5.88 1.97 -16.74
C GLU A 135 6.18 0.74 -17.61
N ARG A 136 6.56 -0.39 -16.99
CA ARG A 136 6.83 -1.64 -17.73
C ARG A 136 5.58 -2.21 -18.41
N VAL A 137 4.42 -2.13 -17.75
CA VAL A 137 3.16 -2.60 -18.34
C VAL A 137 2.78 -1.73 -19.52
N GLU A 138 2.92 -0.41 -19.41
CA GLU A 138 2.67 0.52 -20.52
C GLU A 138 3.63 0.30 -21.69
N GLN A 139 4.92 0.08 -21.43
CA GLN A 139 5.91 -0.25 -22.46
C GLN A 139 5.55 -1.55 -23.18
N THR A 140 5.18 -2.60 -22.42
CA THR A 140 4.82 -3.90 -22.98
C THR A 140 3.57 -3.79 -23.86
N ALA A 141 2.55 -3.07 -23.39
CA ALA A 141 1.31 -2.86 -24.14
C ALA A 141 1.54 -2.16 -25.49
N ARG A 142 2.50 -1.21 -25.56
CA ARG A 142 2.89 -0.53 -26.80
C ARG A 142 3.64 -1.43 -27.79
N LEU A 143 4.31 -2.49 -27.31
CA LEU A 143 5.07 -3.41 -28.16
C LEU A 143 4.18 -4.53 -28.75
N THR A 144 3.03 -4.79 -28.13
CA THR A 144 2.08 -5.83 -28.53
C THR A 144 0.91 -5.31 -29.38
N LEU A 145 0.81 -4.00 -29.60
CA LEU A 145 -0.17 -3.33 -30.48
C LEU A 145 0.52 -2.88 -31.76
#